data_AF-A0A6G1JAK9-F1
#
_entry.id   AF-A0A6G1JAK9-F1
#
_cell.length_a   1.000
_cell.length_b   1.000
_cell.length_c   1.000
_cell.angle_alpha   90.00
_cell.angle_beta   90.00
_cell.angle_gamma   90.00
#
_symmetry.space_group_name_H-M   'P 1'
#
loop_
_entity.id
_entity.type
_entity.pdbx_description
1 polymer ?
#
loop_
_entity_poly.entity_id
_entity_poly.type
_entity_poly.pdbx_seq_one_letter_code
_entity_poly.pdbx_strand_id
1 'polypeptide(L)'
;MAAAQTSMLLDLPVELFHNILIQAIKVRGLRRAFRLRLVNHFFAAEIIRVLNEYRLLDDCYKEVRMMGSVGVDYLSRRLLRTDLNLPIGARWLAIRDIAARLALEDDEAVREERYVSYVKLLCAQAAEHADLRMATVCLSPTLPADNPPWCRVDPYDNGDICDNHWKLDLMAAAAYTNKLSIIKELGEPEDHASCSANATFGNPSYLAALGGHHEAVDLLFSTCSREYGPGAWKRATLAKVCRIDSIDMAMADKFLSGSWDKKRLEDQCGRSMRLLEAALRTPNVEVFQAVMRIKESTVYPKLSESNFNLLLREAGRNGWPEMTQHLINMGAPHETIRDALGPACRDGQISVVRVLLDHMESPWGNEDYMNCAARGGHWDLVRLMVERGASINSQYRGHPMDCCALVAAVAFERADLVREFVALGARVDGEFGRKAVKRARDDGLESMLMLLEEMGAEGI
;
A
#
# COMPACT_ATOMS: atom_id res chain seq x y z
N MET A 1 -3.23 -58.94 5.10
CA MET A 1 -2.42 -57.73 4.91
C MET A 1 -3.35 -56.54 4.86
N ALA A 2 -3.49 -55.82 5.98
CA ALA A 2 -4.24 -54.57 6.03
C ALA A 2 -3.40 -53.50 5.33
N ALA A 3 -3.92 -52.94 4.23
CA ALA A 3 -3.34 -51.76 3.62
C ALA A 3 -3.43 -50.62 4.63
N ALA A 4 -2.27 -50.10 5.08
CA ALA A 4 -2.23 -48.89 5.87
C ALA A 4 -2.82 -47.76 5.01
N GLN A 5 -4.03 -47.33 5.34
CA GLN A 5 -4.56 -46.06 4.88
C GLN A 5 -3.63 -44.98 5.45
N THR A 6 -2.72 -44.47 4.64
CA THR A 6 -2.05 -43.21 4.92
C THR A 6 -3.12 -42.13 4.98
N SER A 7 -3.57 -41.78 6.18
CA SER A 7 -4.42 -40.61 6.39
C SER A 7 -3.63 -39.41 5.89
N MET A 8 -4.06 -38.78 4.80
CA MET A 8 -3.41 -37.56 4.36
C MET A 8 -3.70 -36.46 5.37
N LEU A 9 -2.79 -35.49 5.48
CA LEU A 9 -2.95 -34.34 6.38
C LEU A 9 -4.29 -33.60 6.20
N LEU A 10 -4.85 -33.66 4.98
CA LEU A 10 -6.14 -33.05 4.60
C LEU A 10 -7.36 -33.89 5.02
N ASP A 11 -7.17 -35.16 5.38
CA ASP A 11 -8.22 -36.06 5.85
C ASP A 11 -8.44 -35.93 7.37
N LEU A 12 -7.60 -35.14 8.05
CA LEU A 12 -7.74 -34.88 9.47
C LEU A 12 -8.98 -34.03 9.75
N PRO A 13 -9.65 -34.25 10.89
CA PRO A 13 -10.60 -33.29 11.44
C PRO A 13 -9.99 -31.89 11.48
N VAL A 14 -10.81 -30.88 11.14
CA VAL A 14 -10.33 -29.51 10.94
C VAL A 14 -9.68 -28.95 12.22
N GLU A 15 -10.14 -29.40 13.39
CA GLU A 15 -9.61 -29.02 14.69
C GLU A 15 -8.20 -29.56 14.92
N LEU A 16 -7.92 -30.79 14.48
CA LEU A 16 -6.58 -31.37 14.56
C LEU A 16 -5.65 -30.70 13.56
N PHE A 17 -6.15 -30.44 12.35
CA PHE A 17 -5.41 -29.68 11.35
C PHE A 17 -5.06 -28.27 11.84
N HIS A 18 -5.99 -27.59 12.51
CA HIS A 18 -5.78 -26.29 13.15
C HIS A 18 -4.70 -26.33 14.21
N ASN A 19 -4.74 -27.32 15.10
CA ASN A 19 -3.70 -27.50 16.12
C ASN A 19 -2.32 -27.70 15.50
N ILE A 20 -2.23 -28.49 14.43
CA ILE A 20 -0.98 -28.67 13.67
C ILE A 20 -0.52 -27.33 13.09
N LEU A 21 -1.41 -26.57 12.46
CA LEU A 21 -1.08 -25.25 11.94
C LEU A 21 -0.55 -24.34 13.05
N ILE A 22 -1.25 -24.20 14.17
CA ILE A 22 -0.83 -23.37 15.32
C ILE A 22 0.58 -23.73 15.77
N GLN A 23 0.87 -25.01 15.97
CA GLN A 23 2.19 -25.46 16.39
C GLN A 23 3.25 -25.19 15.31
N ALA A 24 2.91 -25.40 14.04
CA ALA A 24 3.79 -25.04 12.93
C ALA A 24 4.10 -23.54 12.90
N ILE A 25 3.10 -22.66 13.13
CA ILE A 25 3.31 -21.20 13.22
C ILE A 25 4.24 -20.88 14.40
N LYS A 26 4.02 -21.48 15.57
CA LYS A 26 4.83 -21.26 16.77
C LYS A 26 6.29 -21.68 16.57
N VAL A 27 6.52 -22.83 15.94
CA VAL A 27 7.87 -23.38 15.74
C VAL A 27 8.60 -22.73 14.57
N ARG A 28 7.92 -22.49 13.45
CA ARG A 28 8.54 -22.02 12.20
C ARG A 28 8.43 -20.51 11.99
N GLY A 29 7.62 -19.83 12.79
CA GLY A 29 7.37 -18.40 12.72
C GLY A 29 6.31 -17.99 11.68
N LEU A 30 5.71 -16.82 11.90
CA LEU A 30 4.62 -16.26 11.09
C LEU A 30 4.97 -16.11 9.60
N ARG A 31 6.22 -15.77 9.25
CA ARG A 31 6.64 -15.64 7.83
C ARG A 31 6.49 -16.95 7.05
N ARG A 32 6.85 -18.09 7.65
CA ARG A 32 6.69 -19.41 7.01
C ARG A 32 5.24 -19.86 7.03
N ALA A 33 4.50 -19.54 8.10
CA ALA A 33 3.06 -19.77 8.15
C ALA A 33 2.32 -19.10 6.98
N PHE A 34 2.68 -17.86 6.62
CA PHE A 34 2.05 -17.19 5.47
C PHE A 34 2.32 -17.88 4.13
N ARG A 35 3.43 -18.62 3.98
CA ARG A 35 3.75 -19.36 2.75
C ARG A 35 2.91 -20.63 2.58
N LEU A 36 2.42 -21.21 3.66
CA LEU A 36 1.51 -22.36 3.56
C LEU A 36 0.22 -22.00 2.79
N ARG A 37 -0.13 -20.71 2.70
CA ARG A 37 -1.21 -20.22 1.83
C ARG A 37 -0.96 -20.48 0.34
N LEU A 38 0.29 -20.74 -0.07
CA LEU A 38 0.68 -21.03 -1.45
C LEU A 38 0.51 -22.52 -1.80
N VAL A 39 0.27 -23.39 -0.81
CA VAL A 39 0.13 -24.84 -1.04
C VAL A 39 -1.14 -25.14 -1.83
N ASN A 40 -2.29 -24.63 -1.36
CA ASN A 40 -3.56 -24.67 -2.06
C ASN A 40 -4.58 -23.71 -1.40
N HIS A 41 -5.77 -23.61 -2.00
CA HIS A 41 -6.84 -22.76 -1.50
C HIS A 41 -7.31 -23.14 -0.07
N PHE A 42 -7.31 -24.43 0.29
CA PHE A 42 -7.71 -24.88 1.62
C PHE A 42 -6.75 -24.37 2.71
N PHE A 43 -5.43 -24.56 2.52
CA PHE A 43 -4.43 -23.99 3.43
C PHE A 43 -4.50 -22.46 3.48
N ALA A 44 -4.74 -21.82 2.34
CA ALA A 44 -4.91 -20.37 2.27
C ALA A 44 -6.05 -19.88 3.16
N ALA A 45 -7.18 -20.57 3.15
CA ALA A 45 -8.36 -20.24 3.95
C ALA A 45 -8.16 -20.56 5.44
N GLU A 46 -7.71 -21.78 5.76
CA GLU A 46 -7.62 -22.26 7.14
C GLU A 46 -6.55 -21.53 7.95
N ILE A 47 -5.45 -21.10 7.34
CA ILE A 47 -4.43 -20.32 8.05
C ILE A 47 -4.98 -18.98 8.50
N ILE A 48 -5.72 -18.30 7.63
CA ILE A 48 -6.36 -17.05 7.99
C ILE A 48 -7.39 -17.30 9.10
N ARG A 49 -8.14 -18.41 9.06
CA ARG A 49 -9.07 -18.79 10.13
C ARG A 49 -8.35 -19.02 11.47
N VAL A 50 -7.29 -19.81 11.48
CA VAL A 50 -6.47 -20.10 12.68
C VAL A 50 -5.87 -18.83 13.28
N LEU A 51 -5.31 -17.96 12.45
CA LEU A 51 -4.74 -16.69 12.92
C LEU A 51 -5.79 -15.87 13.67
N ASN A 52 -7.00 -15.75 13.11
CA ASN A 52 -8.14 -15.02 13.67
C ASN A 52 -8.70 -15.63 14.96
N GLU A 53 -9.02 -16.93 14.92
CA GLU A 53 -9.71 -17.63 16.01
C GLU A 53 -8.85 -17.70 17.28
N TYR A 54 -7.54 -17.92 17.09
CA TYR A 54 -6.57 -18.06 18.19
C TYR A 54 -5.79 -16.79 18.50
N ARG A 55 -6.19 -15.65 17.89
CA ARG A 55 -5.63 -14.31 18.17
C ARG A 55 -4.11 -14.23 18.05
N LEU A 56 -3.52 -14.99 17.14
CA LEU A 56 -2.07 -15.14 17.02
C LEU A 56 -1.36 -13.86 16.53
N LEU A 57 -2.12 -12.84 16.12
CA LEU A 57 -1.59 -11.56 15.66
C LEU A 57 -1.73 -10.43 16.71
N ASP A 58 -2.42 -10.67 17.84
CA ASP A 58 -2.72 -9.62 18.84
C ASP A 58 -1.44 -9.04 19.47
N ASP A 59 -0.44 -9.89 19.77
CA ASP A 59 0.83 -9.49 20.40
C ASP A 59 1.96 -9.22 19.38
N CYS A 60 1.74 -9.54 18.10
CA CYS A 60 2.83 -9.74 17.14
C CYS A 60 2.99 -8.64 16.08
N TYR A 61 2.23 -7.54 16.13
CA TYR A 61 2.28 -6.54 15.07
C TYR A 61 2.26 -5.10 15.58
N LYS A 62 3.34 -4.38 15.28
CA LYS A 62 3.47 -2.97 15.64
C LYS A 62 2.52 -2.09 14.84
N GLU A 63 2.17 -2.46 13.61
CA GLU A 63 1.29 -1.72 12.69
C GLU A 63 0.51 -2.66 11.75
N VAL A 64 -0.82 -2.52 11.69
CA VAL A 64 -1.71 -3.30 10.79
C VAL A 64 -1.40 -3.02 9.31
N ARG A 65 -1.06 -1.76 9.00
CA ARG A 65 -0.69 -1.29 7.66
C ARG A 65 0.39 -2.15 6.99
N MET A 66 1.34 -2.65 7.78
CA MET A 66 2.45 -3.49 7.28
C MET A 66 2.02 -4.92 6.88
N MET A 67 0.78 -5.32 7.20
CA MET A 67 0.26 -6.65 6.91
C MET A 67 -0.64 -6.68 5.66
N GLY A 68 -0.84 -5.53 5.00
CA GLY A 68 -1.68 -5.41 3.81
C GLY A 68 -3.10 -5.96 4.03
N SER A 69 -3.62 -6.69 3.04
CA SER A 69 -4.97 -7.26 3.07
C SER A 69 -5.21 -8.25 4.20
N VAL A 70 -4.16 -8.92 4.69
CA VAL A 70 -4.25 -9.87 5.81
C VAL A 70 -4.59 -9.15 7.10
N GLY A 71 -3.97 -8.01 7.36
CA GLY A 71 -4.26 -7.20 8.55
C GLY A 71 -5.71 -6.68 8.52
N VAL A 72 -6.16 -6.21 7.36
CA VAL A 72 -7.53 -5.72 7.16
C VAL A 72 -8.57 -6.84 7.35
N ASP A 73 -8.36 -8.02 6.76
CA ASP A 73 -9.27 -9.15 6.92
C ASP A 73 -9.31 -9.64 8.37
N TYR A 74 -8.15 -9.70 9.03
CA TYR A 74 -8.06 -10.04 10.44
C TYR A 74 -8.91 -9.10 11.30
N LEU A 75 -8.70 -7.79 11.16
CA LEU A 75 -9.47 -6.78 11.88
C LEU A 75 -10.97 -6.84 11.58
N SER A 76 -11.34 -6.93 10.30
CA SER A 76 -12.73 -6.96 9.88
C SER A 76 -13.46 -8.13 10.52
N ARG A 77 -12.85 -9.32 10.51
CA ARG A 77 -13.40 -10.52 11.17
C ARG A 77 -13.47 -10.35 12.67
N ARG A 78 -12.50 -9.70 13.31
CA ARG A 78 -12.58 -9.37 14.74
C ARG A 78 -13.80 -8.48 14.99
N LEU A 79 -13.99 -7.38 14.29
CA LEU A 79 -15.12 -6.47 14.53
C LEU A 79 -16.48 -7.12 14.30
N LEU A 80 -16.60 -7.99 13.30
CA LEU A 80 -17.85 -8.68 12.98
C LEU A 80 -18.18 -9.83 13.95
N ARG A 81 -17.16 -10.50 14.51
CA ARG A 81 -17.35 -11.67 15.39
C ARG A 81 -17.25 -11.37 16.89
N THR A 82 -16.88 -10.15 17.29
CA THR A 82 -16.70 -9.85 18.72
C THR A 82 -18.05 -9.70 19.39
N ASP A 83 -18.37 -10.63 20.30
CA ASP A 83 -19.42 -10.48 21.32
C ASP A 83 -19.18 -9.18 22.09
N LEU A 84 -20.25 -8.41 22.33
CA LEU A 84 -20.25 -7.10 23.00
C LEU A 84 -19.63 -7.12 24.42
N ASN A 85 -19.27 -8.29 24.95
CA ASN A 85 -18.72 -8.51 26.28
C ASN A 85 -17.18 -8.45 26.36
N LEU A 86 -16.48 -8.15 25.26
CA LEU A 86 -15.02 -7.99 25.26
C LEU A 86 -14.63 -6.51 25.18
N PRO A 87 -13.59 -6.06 25.92
CA PRO A 87 -13.13 -4.68 25.87
C PRO A 87 -12.43 -4.42 24.52
N ILE A 88 -13.21 -4.00 23.53
CA ILE A 88 -12.71 -3.46 22.25
C ILE A 88 -12.39 -1.97 22.48
N GLY A 89 -11.20 -1.52 22.11
CA GLY A 89 -10.84 -0.10 22.24
C GLY A 89 -11.75 0.86 21.46
N ALA A 90 -11.91 2.09 21.98
CA ALA A 90 -12.86 3.12 21.51
C ALA A 90 -12.86 3.38 20.00
N ARG A 91 -11.68 3.44 19.38
CA ARG A 91 -11.52 3.81 17.95
C ARG A 91 -12.17 2.80 16.99
N TRP A 92 -12.29 1.53 17.35
CA TRP A 92 -12.89 0.52 16.47
C TRP A 92 -14.40 0.36 16.66
N LEU A 93 -14.90 0.66 17.85
CA LEU A 93 -16.33 0.78 18.09
C LEU A 93 -16.92 1.92 17.24
N ALA A 94 -16.18 3.02 17.06
CA ALA A 94 -16.55 4.10 16.15
C ALA A 94 -16.68 3.62 14.68
N ILE A 95 -15.79 2.72 14.21
CA ILE A 95 -15.88 2.15 12.85
C ILE A 95 -17.17 1.33 12.68
N ARG A 96 -17.55 0.54 13.69
CA ARG A 96 -18.81 -0.22 13.66
C ARG A 96 -20.02 0.71 13.66
N ASP A 97 -20.03 1.75 14.48
CA ASP A 97 -21.15 2.71 14.54
C ASP A 97 -21.31 3.47 13.22
N ILE A 98 -20.20 3.96 12.66
CA ILE A 98 -20.20 4.64 11.35
C ILE A 98 -20.68 3.69 10.26
N ALA A 99 -20.16 2.46 10.20
CA ALA A 99 -20.62 1.46 9.24
C ALA A 99 -22.12 1.17 9.37
N ALA A 100 -22.65 1.10 10.60
CA ALA A 100 -24.07 0.92 10.85
C ALA A 100 -24.89 2.11 10.31
N ARG A 101 -24.45 3.34 10.58
CA ARG A 101 -25.11 4.56 10.07
C ARG A 101 -25.11 4.64 8.55
N LEU A 102 -24.00 4.29 7.90
CA LEU A 102 -23.94 4.21 6.44
C LEU A 102 -24.93 3.18 5.88
N ALA A 103 -25.03 2.01 6.54
CA ALA A 103 -25.93 0.94 6.13
C ALA A 103 -27.41 1.28 6.37
N LEU A 104 -27.73 2.17 7.32
CA LEU A 104 -29.12 2.60 7.56
C LEU A 104 -29.73 3.32 6.35
N GLU A 105 -28.91 3.97 5.52
CA GLU A 105 -29.36 4.57 4.27
C GLU A 105 -29.54 3.57 3.12
N ASP A 106 -29.08 2.32 3.28
CA ASP A 106 -29.31 1.28 2.30
C ASP A 106 -30.66 0.58 2.52
N ASP A 107 -31.18 -0.02 1.44
CA ASP A 107 -32.38 -0.83 1.49
C ASP A 107 -32.30 -1.90 2.58
N GLU A 108 -33.39 -2.04 3.33
CA GLU A 108 -33.47 -2.95 4.47
C GLU A 108 -33.11 -4.40 4.12
N ALA A 109 -33.43 -4.82 2.88
CA ALA A 109 -33.12 -6.14 2.35
C ALA A 109 -31.61 -6.42 2.18
N VAL A 110 -30.77 -5.39 2.04
CA VAL A 110 -29.31 -5.51 1.85
C VAL A 110 -28.49 -4.83 2.96
N ARG A 111 -29.15 -4.21 3.95
CA ARG A 111 -28.53 -3.47 5.05
C ARG A 111 -27.46 -4.29 5.77
N GLU A 112 -27.72 -5.56 6.08
CA GLU A 112 -26.76 -6.41 6.78
C GLU A 112 -25.51 -6.72 5.94
N GLU A 113 -25.70 -7.01 4.65
CA GLU A 113 -24.60 -7.22 3.69
C GLU A 113 -23.77 -5.93 3.50
N ARG A 114 -24.44 -4.79 3.43
CA ARG A 114 -23.83 -3.47 3.29
C ARG A 114 -23.06 -3.07 4.55
N TYR A 115 -23.61 -3.32 5.73
CA TYR A 115 -22.91 -3.15 7.00
C TYR A 115 -21.58 -3.89 7.02
N VAL A 116 -21.60 -5.19 6.68
CA VAL A 116 -20.39 -6.02 6.61
C VAL A 116 -19.38 -5.45 5.61
N SER A 117 -19.87 -4.98 4.46
CA SER A 117 -19.05 -4.37 3.43
C SER A 117 -18.41 -3.05 3.90
N TYR A 118 -19.18 -2.20 4.59
CA TYR A 118 -18.67 -0.94 5.14
C TYR A 118 -17.66 -1.17 6.26
N VAL A 119 -17.87 -2.16 7.14
CA VAL A 119 -16.86 -2.50 8.15
C VAL A 119 -15.52 -2.85 7.49
N LYS A 120 -15.54 -3.71 6.46
CA LYS A 120 -14.32 -4.08 5.72
C LYS A 120 -13.66 -2.87 5.06
N LEU A 121 -14.48 -2.02 4.43
CA LEU A 121 -14.05 -0.82 3.73
C LEU A 121 -13.37 0.17 4.68
N LEU A 122 -14.03 0.50 5.79
CA LEU A 122 -13.53 1.44 6.78
C LEU A 122 -12.29 0.91 7.50
N CYS A 123 -12.20 -0.41 7.75
CA CYS A 123 -10.97 -1.02 8.24
C CYS A 123 -9.79 -0.80 7.29
N ALA A 124 -10.02 -0.95 5.98
CA ALA A 124 -8.99 -0.72 4.98
C ALA A 124 -8.55 0.75 4.98
N GLN A 125 -9.50 1.68 4.95
CA GLN A 125 -9.23 3.13 4.97
C GLN A 125 -8.48 3.57 6.24
N ALA A 126 -8.90 3.06 7.39
CA ALA A 126 -8.25 3.39 8.65
C ALA A 126 -6.81 2.82 8.69
N ALA A 127 -6.56 1.63 8.12
CA ALA A 127 -5.21 1.08 8.03
C ALA A 127 -4.28 1.85 7.08
N GLU A 128 -4.84 2.56 6.09
CA GLU A 128 -4.07 3.35 5.13
C GLU A 128 -3.71 4.74 5.68
N HIS A 129 -4.64 5.39 6.38
CA HIS A 129 -4.50 6.77 6.84
C HIS A 129 -4.13 6.95 8.31
N ALA A 130 -4.43 5.98 9.18
CA ALA A 130 -4.11 6.03 10.60
C ALA A 130 -3.03 5.01 10.97
N ASP A 131 -2.11 5.41 11.86
CA ASP A 131 -1.18 4.50 12.54
C ASP A 131 -1.93 3.67 13.59
N LEU A 132 -2.83 2.80 13.12
CA LEU A 132 -3.53 1.84 13.96
C LEU A 132 -2.57 0.72 14.32
N ARG A 133 -2.01 0.80 15.53
CA ARG A 133 -1.21 -0.26 16.15
C ARG A 133 -2.15 -1.30 16.75
N MET A 134 -1.95 -2.59 16.48
CA MET A 134 -2.74 -3.65 17.14
C MET A 134 -2.71 -3.54 18.68
N ALA A 135 -1.60 -3.05 19.24
CA ALA A 135 -1.46 -2.84 20.68
C ALA A 135 -2.39 -1.75 21.26
N THR A 136 -2.62 -0.63 20.54
CA THR A 136 -3.55 0.44 21.01
C THR A 136 -5.02 0.05 20.85
N VAL A 137 -5.27 -1.14 20.32
CA VAL A 137 -6.58 -1.70 19.96
C VAL A 137 -6.99 -2.80 20.92
N CYS A 138 -6.03 -3.64 21.31
CA CYS A 138 -6.23 -4.71 22.28
C CYS A 138 -6.06 -4.25 23.74
N LEU A 139 -5.50 -3.06 23.98
CA LEU A 139 -5.25 -2.52 25.33
C LEU A 139 -5.87 -1.11 25.49
N SER A 140 -7.10 -1.03 26.00
CA SER A 140 -7.50 -0.05 27.03
C SER A 140 -8.94 -0.33 27.47
N PRO A 141 -9.19 -0.74 28.73
CA PRO A 141 -10.54 -1.02 29.25
C PRO A 141 -11.24 0.19 29.89
N THR A 142 -10.68 1.40 29.86
CA THR A 142 -11.20 2.50 30.69
C THR A 142 -11.76 3.65 29.86
N LEU A 143 -12.98 3.46 29.36
CA LEU A 143 -13.91 4.57 29.18
C LEU A 143 -15.09 4.35 30.16
N PRO A 144 -15.43 5.33 31.01
CA PRO A 144 -16.61 5.25 31.87
C PRO A 144 -17.87 5.00 31.04
N ALA A 145 -18.84 4.27 31.58
CA ALA A 145 -20.12 3.96 30.93
C ALA A 145 -20.91 5.19 30.46
N ASP A 146 -20.62 6.36 31.05
CA ASP A 146 -21.25 7.64 30.72
C ASP A 146 -20.63 8.32 29.49
N ASN A 147 -19.50 7.84 28.98
CA ASN A 147 -18.84 8.37 27.79
C ASN A 147 -19.00 7.39 26.62
N PRO A 148 -19.74 7.76 25.57
CA PRO A 148 -19.96 6.86 24.45
C PRO A 148 -18.67 6.57 23.67
N PRO A 149 -18.61 5.49 22.86
CA PRO A 149 -17.38 5.02 22.21
C PRO A 149 -16.70 6.05 21.28
N TRP A 150 -17.42 7.11 20.89
CA TRP A 150 -16.92 8.21 20.07
C TRP A 150 -16.22 9.32 20.87
N CYS A 151 -16.32 9.33 22.21
CA CYS A 151 -15.55 10.23 23.06
C CYS A 151 -14.10 9.74 23.11
N ARG A 152 -13.23 10.42 22.36
CA ARG A 152 -11.77 10.20 22.40
C ARG A 152 -11.26 10.67 23.76
N VAL A 153 -10.61 9.78 24.51
CA VAL A 153 -9.66 10.17 25.55
C VAL A 153 -8.28 9.87 24.99
N ASP A 154 -7.54 10.90 24.62
CA ASP A 154 -6.13 10.75 24.23
C ASP A 154 -5.31 10.54 25.51
N PRO A 155 -4.53 9.46 25.64
CA PRO A 155 -3.71 9.20 26.82
C PRO A 155 -2.57 10.21 27.02
N TYR A 156 -2.31 11.11 26.07
CA TYR A 156 -1.28 12.15 26.13
C TYR A 156 -1.85 13.58 26.03
N ASP A 157 -3.15 13.75 25.85
CA ASP A 157 -3.80 15.05 25.78
C ASP A 157 -4.47 15.38 27.12
N ASN A 158 -4.49 16.65 27.51
CA ASN A 158 -4.75 17.14 28.87
C ASN A 158 -6.22 17.01 29.35
N GLY A 159 -6.95 15.99 28.91
CA GLY A 159 -8.31 15.71 29.38
C GLY A 159 -9.40 16.54 28.69
N ASP A 160 -9.08 17.31 27.65
CA ASP A 160 -10.10 17.96 26.83
C ASP A 160 -10.65 16.97 25.80
N ILE A 161 -11.89 16.55 26.04
CA ILE A 161 -12.68 15.71 25.15
C ILE A 161 -12.96 16.52 23.87
N CYS A 162 -12.21 16.30 22.81
CA CYS A 162 -12.52 16.88 21.50
C CYS A 162 -13.74 16.16 20.89
N ASP A 163 -14.95 16.57 21.28
CA ASP A 163 -16.26 15.95 20.94
C ASP A 163 -16.60 15.86 19.43
N ASN A 164 -15.80 16.46 18.53
CA ASN A 164 -16.19 16.67 17.13
C ASN A 164 -15.52 15.76 16.07
N HIS A 165 -14.69 14.78 16.46
CA HIS A 165 -14.00 13.94 15.46
C HIS A 165 -14.91 12.91 14.75
N TRP A 166 -15.98 12.44 15.40
CA TRP A 166 -16.87 11.44 14.80
C TRP A 166 -17.71 12.00 13.66
N LYS A 167 -18.14 13.27 13.71
CA LYS A 167 -18.86 13.93 12.61
C LYS A 167 -17.97 14.00 11.37
N LEU A 168 -16.70 14.35 11.56
CA LEU A 168 -15.71 14.40 10.50
C LEU A 168 -15.40 13.01 9.95
N ASP A 169 -15.29 11.99 10.81
CA ASP A 169 -15.10 10.60 10.40
C ASP A 169 -16.32 10.04 9.65
N LEU A 170 -17.54 10.34 10.10
CA LEU A 170 -18.77 9.95 9.40
C LEU A 170 -18.89 10.69 8.07
N MET A 171 -18.55 11.98 8.02
CA MET A 171 -18.54 12.76 6.77
C MET A 171 -17.50 12.22 5.79
N ALA A 172 -16.30 11.87 6.27
CA ALA A 172 -15.23 11.27 5.47
C ALA A 172 -15.67 9.91 4.90
N ALA A 173 -16.28 9.07 5.74
CA ALA A 173 -16.82 7.78 5.33
C ALA A 173 -17.99 7.91 4.34
N ALA A 174 -18.90 8.87 4.57
CA ALA A 174 -20.02 9.19 3.67
C ALA A 174 -19.52 9.73 2.32
N ALA A 175 -18.50 10.58 2.34
CA ALA A 175 -17.84 11.11 1.16
C ALA A 175 -17.22 9.99 0.31
N TYR A 176 -16.53 9.04 0.94
CA TYR A 176 -15.95 7.88 0.26
C TYR A 176 -17.00 6.91 -0.30
N THR A 177 -18.16 6.79 0.37
CA THR A 177 -19.23 5.86 -0.01
C THR A 177 -20.36 6.52 -0.81
N ASN A 178 -20.16 7.78 -1.22
CA ASN A 178 -21.10 8.60 -1.96
C ASN A 178 -22.49 8.78 -1.31
N LYS A 179 -22.55 8.83 0.02
CA LYS A 179 -23.78 9.06 0.78
C LYS A 179 -24.07 10.57 0.92
N LEU A 180 -24.54 11.16 -0.18
CA LEU A 180 -24.75 12.61 -0.30
C LEU A 180 -25.75 13.17 0.72
N SER A 181 -26.74 12.38 1.14
CA SER A 181 -27.72 12.74 2.19
C SER A 181 -27.06 12.98 3.54
N ILE A 182 -26.19 12.06 3.98
CA ILE A 182 -25.41 12.22 5.22
C ILE A 182 -24.52 13.47 5.14
N ILE A 183 -23.85 13.70 4.01
CA ILE A 183 -23.00 14.89 3.83
C ILE A 183 -23.84 16.17 3.96
N LYS A 184 -25.05 16.20 3.39
CA LYS A 184 -25.98 17.33 3.50
C LYS A 184 -26.47 17.53 4.94
N GLU A 185 -26.81 16.45 5.63
CA GLU A 185 -27.31 16.48 7.01
C GLU A 185 -26.24 16.99 7.99
N LEU A 186 -25.00 16.52 7.83
CA LEU A 186 -23.89 16.91 8.70
C LEU A 186 -23.47 18.39 8.53
N GLY A 187 -23.75 19.00 7.37
CA GLY A 187 -23.53 20.43 7.15
C GLY A 187 -22.05 20.87 7.27
N GLU A 188 -21.83 22.09 7.79
CA GLU A 188 -20.48 22.62 8.02
C GLU A 188 -19.83 21.98 9.27
N PRO A 189 -18.58 21.48 9.18
CA PRO A 189 -17.85 21.08 10.38
C PRO A 189 -17.60 22.30 11.27
N GLU A 190 -18.06 22.22 12.53
CA GLU A 190 -18.01 23.29 13.54
C GLU A 190 -16.59 23.83 13.81
N ASP A 191 -15.56 23.01 13.58
CA ASP A 191 -14.16 23.42 13.65
C ASP A 191 -13.53 23.55 12.26
N HIS A 192 -13.40 24.78 11.77
CA HIS A 192 -12.72 25.11 10.50
C HIS A 192 -11.24 24.71 10.47
N ALA A 193 -10.63 24.46 11.63
CA ALA A 193 -9.27 23.93 11.76
C ALA A 193 -9.17 22.40 11.52
N SER A 194 -10.31 21.70 11.44
CA SER A 194 -10.39 20.23 11.48
C SER A 194 -10.40 19.51 10.13
N CYS A 195 -10.40 20.22 8.99
CA CYS A 195 -9.94 19.61 7.72
C CYS A 195 -8.46 19.19 7.76
N SER A 196 -7.78 19.43 8.90
CA SER A 196 -6.46 18.92 9.26
C SER A 196 -6.46 17.41 9.48
N ALA A 197 -5.25 16.84 9.36
CA ALA A 197 -4.96 15.43 9.16
C ALA A 197 -5.23 14.47 10.35
N ASN A 198 -6.11 14.84 11.30
CA ASN A 198 -6.28 14.13 12.58
C ASN A 198 -7.57 13.27 12.70
N ALA A 199 -8.40 13.26 11.65
CA ALA A 199 -9.51 12.32 11.52
C ALA A 199 -9.01 10.88 11.33
N THR A 200 -9.78 9.89 11.78
CA THR A 200 -9.47 8.46 11.66
C THR A 200 -9.34 8.04 10.19
N PHE A 201 -10.20 8.60 9.31
CA PHE A 201 -10.18 8.29 7.87
C PHE A 201 -9.53 9.38 7.01
N GLY A 202 -9.22 10.55 7.59
CA GLY A 202 -8.60 11.67 6.87
C GLY A 202 -9.60 12.68 6.30
N ASN A 203 -9.20 13.37 5.22
CA ASN A 203 -9.95 14.51 4.68
C ASN A 203 -11.14 14.04 3.81
N PRO A 204 -12.38 14.50 4.07
CA PRO A 204 -13.55 14.07 3.29
C PRO A 204 -13.47 14.36 1.78
N SER A 205 -12.94 15.52 1.38
CA SER A 205 -12.82 15.86 -0.05
C SER A 205 -11.80 14.99 -0.77
N TYR A 206 -10.70 14.61 -0.09
CA TYR A 206 -9.76 13.63 -0.63
C TYR A 206 -10.43 12.27 -0.82
N LEU A 207 -11.18 11.79 0.17
CA LEU A 207 -11.84 10.49 0.08
C LEU A 207 -12.96 10.46 -0.97
N ALA A 208 -13.75 11.52 -1.09
CA ALA A 208 -14.69 11.66 -2.20
C ALA A 208 -13.98 11.57 -3.56
N ALA A 209 -12.82 12.22 -3.70
CA ALA A 209 -12.02 12.13 -4.91
C ALA A 209 -11.40 10.73 -5.12
N LEU A 210 -10.97 10.06 -4.05
CA LEU A 210 -10.47 8.68 -4.09
C LEU A 210 -11.55 7.69 -4.57
N GLY A 211 -12.82 7.92 -4.18
CA GLY A 211 -13.97 7.17 -4.68
C GLY A 211 -14.46 7.60 -6.08
N GLY A 212 -13.90 8.67 -6.67
CA GLY A 212 -14.36 9.22 -7.95
C GLY A 212 -15.71 9.95 -7.87
N HIS A 213 -16.10 10.42 -6.69
CA HIS A 213 -17.42 11.00 -6.41
C HIS A 213 -17.42 12.53 -6.62
N HIS A 214 -17.62 12.94 -7.87
CA HIS A 214 -17.63 14.35 -8.29
C HIS A 214 -18.65 15.21 -7.54
N GLU A 215 -19.88 14.72 -7.40
CA GLU A 215 -20.97 15.44 -6.71
C GLU A 215 -20.70 15.60 -5.22
N ALA A 216 -20.10 14.58 -4.58
CA ALA A 216 -19.71 14.67 -3.18
C ALA A 216 -18.64 15.75 -2.96
N VAL A 217 -17.66 15.88 -3.87
CA VAL A 217 -16.67 16.96 -3.82
C VAL A 217 -17.34 18.33 -3.97
N ASP A 218 -18.26 18.50 -4.93
CA ASP A 218 -18.98 19.76 -5.13
C ASP A 218 -19.81 20.14 -3.89
N LEU A 219 -20.47 19.14 -3.28
CA LEU A 219 -21.24 19.32 -2.06
C LEU A 219 -20.34 19.74 -0.88
N LEU A 220 -19.20 19.08 -0.70
CA LEU A 220 -18.22 19.44 0.33
C LEU A 220 -17.61 20.84 0.09
N PHE A 221 -17.48 21.26 -1.16
CA PHE A 221 -16.97 22.60 -1.50
C PHE A 221 -18.02 23.69 -1.32
N SER A 222 -19.29 23.37 -1.55
CA SER A 222 -20.40 24.31 -1.37
C SER A 222 -20.78 24.50 0.10
N THR A 223 -20.52 23.49 0.94
CA THR A 223 -20.71 23.57 2.40
C THR A 223 -19.59 24.34 3.08
N CYS A 224 -18.34 24.32 2.64
CA CYS A 224 -17.25 25.07 3.31
C CYS A 224 -17.41 26.61 3.22
N SER A 225 -17.47 27.30 4.38
CA SER A 225 -17.59 28.75 4.50
C SER A 225 -16.47 29.55 3.79
N ARG A 226 -16.84 30.75 3.28
CA ARG A 226 -15.97 31.68 2.53
C ARG A 226 -14.94 32.44 3.38
N GLU A 227 -15.04 32.39 4.72
CA GLU A 227 -14.33 33.30 5.64
C GLU A 227 -12.81 33.07 5.72
N TYR A 228 -12.35 31.82 5.62
CA TYR A 228 -10.92 31.47 5.66
C TYR A 228 -10.27 31.27 4.27
N GLY A 229 -11.04 31.54 3.22
CA GLY A 229 -10.64 31.38 1.82
C GLY A 229 -10.50 29.89 1.42
N PRO A 230 -11.04 29.49 0.26
CA PRO A 230 -10.99 28.09 -0.22
C PRO A 230 -9.57 27.60 -0.58
N GLY A 231 -8.51 28.32 -0.23
CA GLY A 231 -7.17 28.13 -0.80
C GLY A 231 -6.31 27.09 -0.08
N ALA A 232 -6.12 27.18 1.24
CA ALA A 232 -5.02 26.43 1.90
C ALA A 232 -5.25 24.91 1.93
N TRP A 233 -6.41 24.47 2.41
CA TRP A 233 -6.74 23.06 2.50
C TRP A 233 -7.02 22.46 1.10
N LYS A 234 -7.63 23.20 0.17
CA LYS A 234 -7.86 22.76 -1.22
C LYS A 234 -6.54 22.52 -1.95
N ARG A 235 -5.54 23.39 -1.77
CA ARG A 235 -4.16 23.19 -2.27
C ARG A 235 -3.48 21.99 -1.63
N ALA A 236 -3.64 21.80 -0.32
CA ALA A 236 -3.10 20.63 0.39
C ALA A 236 -3.75 19.32 -0.09
N THR A 237 -5.04 19.38 -0.39
CA THR A 237 -5.83 18.23 -0.86
C THR A 237 -5.48 17.89 -2.31
N LEU A 238 -5.30 18.88 -3.19
CA LEU A 238 -4.88 18.68 -4.59
C LEU A 238 -3.62 17.79 -4.66
N ALA A 239 -2.61 18.09 -3.84
CA ALA A 239 -1.34 17.34 -3.84
C ALA A 239 -1.49 15.85 -3.48
N LYS A 240 -2.59 15.46 -2.81
CA LYS A 240 -2.95 14.06 -2.54
C LYS A 240 -3.83 13.51 -3.66
N VAL A 241 -4.82 14.28 -4.09
CA VAL A 241 -5.77 13.92 -5.15
C VAL A 241 -5.06 13.59 -6.46
N CYS A 242 -4.07 14.39 -6.86
CA CYS A 242 -3.29 14.15 -8.07
C CYS A 242 -2.52 12.81 -8.08
N ARG A 243 -2.28 12.17 -6.93
CA ARG A 243 -1.60 10.86 -6.87
C ARG A 243 -2.53 9.67 -6.99
N ILE A 244 -3.84 9.89 -7.05
CA ILE A 244 -4.81 8.82 -7.24
C ILE A 244 -4.64 8.27 -8.66
N ASP A 245 -4.44 6.96 -8.80
CA ASP A 245 -4.21 6.35 -10.11
C ASP A 245 -5.38 6.56 -11.09
N SER A 246 -6.61 6.61 -10.58
CA SER A 246 -7.84 6.83 -11.35
C SER A 246 -8.23 8.31 -11.49
N ILE A 247 -7.36 9.27 -11.18
CA ILE A 247 -7.68 10.70 -11.28
C ILE A 247 -8.01 11.10 -12.73
N ASP A 248 -9.20 11.67 -12.92
CA ASP A 248 -9.59 12.35 -14.15
C ASP A 248 -9.38 13.87 -14.08
N MET A 249 -9.32 14.52 -15.25
CA MET A 249 -9.10 15.96 -15.34
C MET A 249 -10.27 16.77 -14.75
N ALA A 250 -11.51 16.29 -14.86
CA ALA A 250 -12.67 17.00 -14.32
C ALA A 250 -12.63 17.06 -12.78
N MET A 251 -12.16 15.99 -12.13
CA MET A 251 -11.98 15.90 -10.69
C MET A 251 -10.85 16.83 -10.27
N ALA A 252 -9.71 16.78 -10.98
CA ALA A 252 -8.58 17.67 -10.71
C ALA A 252 -8.95 19.15 -10.89
N ASP A 253 -9.74 19.50 -11.90
CA ASP A 253 -10.17 20.87 -12.19
C ASP A 253 -10.96 21.49 -11.03
N LYS A 254 -11.80 20.70 -10.36
CA LYS A 254 -12.48 21.14 -9.13
C LYS A 254 -11.48 21.65 -8.10
N PHE A 255 -10.32 21.01 -7.94
CA PHE A 255 -9.27 21.43 -7.00
C PHE A 255 -8.33 22.53 -7.54
N LEU A 256 -8.16 22.62 -8.85
CA LEU A 256 -7.34 23.64 -9.52
C LEU A 256 -8.06 24.99 -9.63
N SER A 257 -9.40 25.00 -9.71
CA SER A 257 -10.17 26.23 -9.84
C SER A 257 -10.06 27.17 -8.62
N GLY A 258 -9.86 28.47 -8.90
CA GLY A 258 -10.00 29.57 -7.93
C GLY A 258 -9.00 29.62 -6.76
N SER A 259 -8.01 28.73 -6.71
CA SER A 259 -7.15 28.54 -5.52
C SER A 259 -5.67 28.89 -5.73
N TRP A 260 -5.27 29.17 -6.97
CA TRP A 260 -3.87 29.28 -7.39
C TRP A 260 -3.53 30.63 -8.05
N ASP A 261 -4.18 31.71 -7.63
CA ASP A 261 -3.87 33.06 -8.12
C ASP A 261 -2.40 33.44 -7.85
N LYS A 262 -1.77 34.10 -8.83
CA LYS A 262 -0.35 34.47 -8.85
C LYS A 262 0.06 35.24 -7.59
N LYS A 263 -0.75 36.22 -7.16
CA LYS A 263 -0.49 37.02 -5.95
C LYS A 263 -0.40 36.15 -4.69
N ARG A 264 -1.26 35.12 -4.57
CA ARG A 264 -1.26 34.19 -3.43
C ARG A 264 -0.09 33.21 -3.45
N LEU A 265 0.46 32.92 -4.64
CA LEU A 265 1.63 32.06 -4.79
C LEU A 265 2.93 32.80 -4.40
N GLU A 266 2.95 34.12 -4.57
CA GLU A 266 4.08 35.00 -4.20
C GLU A 266 4.11 35.30 -2.68
N ASP A 267 2.96 35.45 -2.02
CA ASP A 267 2.86 35.88 -0.61
C ASP A 267 3.16 34.79 0.45
N GLN A 268 3.16 33.49 0.09
CA GLN A 268 3.16 32.39 1.06
C GLN A 268 4.45 31.53 1.02
N CYS A 269 5.53 32.01 1.66
CA CYS A 269 6.76 31.31 2.11
C CYS A 269 7.02 29.88 1.58
N GLY A 270 7.02 29.68 0.25
CA GLY A 270 7.28 28.41 -0.42
C GLY A 270 6.31 27.26 -0.14
N ARG A 271 5.34 27.36 0.79
CA ARG A 271 4.40 26.24 1.09
C ARG A 271 3.47 25.96 -0.09
N SER A 272 2.89 27.00 -0.68
CA SER A 272 2.03 26.89 -1.85
C SER A 272 2.77 26.30 -3.04
N MET A 273 4.01 26.74 -3.27
CA MET A 273 4.85 26.22 -4.34
C MET A 273 5.18 24.73 -4.12
N ARG A 274 5.52 24.33 -2.90
CA ARG A 274 5.73 22.91 -2.56
C ARG A 274 4.48 22.07 -2.78
N LEU A 275 3.29 22.59 -2.48
CA LEU A 275 2.02 21.90 -2.73
C LEU A 275 1.73 21.80 -4.24
N LEU A 276 2.03 22.84 -5.01
CA LEU A 276 1.93 22.81 -6.48
C LEU A 276 2.86 21.76 -7.07
N GLU A 277 4.13 21.75 -6.64
CA GLU A 277 5.11 20.75 -7.09
C GLU A 277 4.76 19.35 -6.60
N ALA A 278 4.14 19.22 -5.43
CA ALA A 278 3.63 17.94 -4.95
C ALA A 278 2.45 17.43 -5.81
N ALA A 279 1.66 18.31 -6.41
CA ALA A 279 0.55 17.98 -7.32
C ALA A 279 1.02 17.56 -8.72
N LEU A 280 2.26 17.89 -9.12
CA LEU A 280 2.86 17.37 -10.34
C LEU A 280 3.12 15.85 -10.28
N ARG A 281 3.11 15.25 -9.08
CA ARG A 281 3.17 13.79 -8.92
C ARG A 281 1.80 13.21 -9.26
N THR A 282 1.57 12.94 -10.53
CA THR A 282 0.33 12.37 -11.05
C THR A 282 0.63 11.35 -12.15
N PRO A 283 -0.15 10.27 -12.26
CA PRO A 283 -0.10 9.39 -13.44
C PRO A 283 -0.68 10.07 -14.69
N ASN A 284 -1.59 11.03 -14.51
CA ASN A 284 -2.36 11.62 -15.60
C ASN A 284 -1.63 12.81 -16.23
N VAL A 285 -1.24 12.66 -17.50
CA VAL A 285 -0.51 13.68 -18.29
C VAL A 285 -1.31 14.96 -18.48
N GLU A 286 -2.63 14.89 -18.63
CA GLU A 286 -3.46 16.09 -18.77
C GLU A 286 -3.52 16.90 -17.47
N VAL A 287 -3.67 16.21 -16.34
CA VAL A 287 -3.62 16.83 -15.00
C VAL A 287 -2.25 17.45 -14.76
N PHE A 288 -1.18 16.74 -15.12
CA PHE A 288 0.19 17.25 -15.05
C PHE A 288 0.35 18.55 -15.84
N GLN A 289 -0.11 18.58 -17.09
CA GLN A 289 -0.06 19.76 -17.94
C GLN A 289 -0.88 20.92 -17.36
N ALA A 290 -2.04 20.65 -16.77
CA ALA A 290 -2.84 21.66 -16.11
C ALA A 290 -2.13 22.30 -14.91
N VAL A 291 -1.48 21.49 -14.08
CA VAL A 291 -0.64 21.96 -12.96
C VAL A 291 0.57 22.73 -13.47
N MET A 292 1.20 22.26 -14.57
CA MET A 292 2.33 22.95 -15.21
C MET A 292 1.94 24.34 -15.75
N ARG A 293 0.77 24.50 -16.37
CA ARG A 293 0.27 25.82 -16.81
C ARG A 293 0.19 26.83 -15.65
N ILE A 294 -0.22 26.37 -14.47
CA ILE A 294 -0.21 27.21 -13.26
C ILE A 294 1.24 27.52 -12.86
N LYS A 295 2.11 26.51 -12.80
CA LYS A 295 3.54 26.68 -12.45
C LYS A 295 4.26 27.65 -13.39
N GLU A 296 4.00 27.59 -14.68
CA GLU A 296 4.58 28.47 -15.70
C GLU A 296 4.22 29.96 -15.49
N SER A 297 3.09 30.24 -14.83
CA SER A 297 2.71 31.61 -14.47
C SER A 297 3.43 32.17 -13.23
N THR A 298 4.19 31.32 -12.53
CA THR A 298 4.90 31.66 -11.28
C THR A 298 6.33 32.15 -11.52
N VAL A 299 7.01 32.56 -10.43
CA VAL A 299 8.42 32.98 -10.43
C VAL A 299 9.39 31.85 -10.81
N TYR A 300 8.98 30.58 -10.62
CA TYR A 300 9.81 29.40 -10.93
C TYR A 300 9.11 28.49 -11.96
N PRO A 301 9.05 28.91 -13.24
CA PRO A 301 8.20 28.30 -14.25
C PRO A 301 8.68 26.94 -14.74
N LYS A 302 9.99 26.68 -14.70
CA LYS A 302 10.60 25.46 -15.23
C LYS A 302 10.75 24.39 -14.15
N LEU A 303 10.81 23.14 -14.58
CA LEU A 303 11.21 22.02 -13.75
C LEU A 303 12.73 22.06 -13.57
N SER A 304 13.19 21.98 -12.33
CA SER A 304 14.58 21.71 -12.01
C SER A 304 14.89 20.23 -12.25
N GLU A 305 16.17 19.89 -12.32
CA GLU A 305 16.64 18.49 -12.33
C GLU A 305 16.10 17.71 -11.13
N SER A 306 16.10 18.32 -9.93
CA SER A 306 15.51 17.72 -8.73
C SER A 306 14.01 17.42 -8.89
N ASN A 307 13.27 18.26 -9.63
CA ASN A 307 11.87 17.97 -9.93
C ASN A 307 11.75 16.77 -10.87
N PHE A 308 12.54 16.70 -11.94
CA PHE A 308 12.55 15.54 -12.83
C PHE A 308 12.90 14.26 -12.07
N ASN A 309 13.89 14.30 -11.17
CA ASN A 309 14.32 13.15 -10.38
C ASN A 309 13.20 12.64 -9.48
N LEU A 310 12.53 13.54 -8.77
CA LEU A 310 11.39 13.18 -7.96
C LEU A 310 10.26 12.56 -8.81
N LEU A 311 9.91 13.19 -9.92
CA LEU A 311 8.78 12.78 -10.77
C LEU A 311 9.03 11.44 -11.48
N LEU A 312 10.22 11.25 -12.06
CA LEU A 312 10.58 10.01 -12.73
C LEU A 312 10.74 8.84 -11.75
N ARG A 313 11.30 9.09 -10.55
CA ARG A 313 11.36 8.03 -9.51
C ARG A 313 9.97 7.63 -9.04
N GLU A 314 9.05 8.58 -8.88
CA GLU A 314 7.67 8.30 -8.48
C GLU A 314 6.92 7.53 -9.59
N ALA A 315 7.02 7.97 -10.85
CA ALA A 315 6.46 7.26 -12.00
C ALA A 315 7.06 5.85 -12.14
N GLY A 316 8.36 5.72 -11.85
CA GLY A 316 9.10 4.47 -11.77
C GLY A 316 8.52 3.48 -10.77
N ARG A 317 8.25 3.92 -9.52
CA ARG A 317 7.71 3.04 -8.47
C ARG A 317 6.26 2.64 -8.70
N ASN A 318 5.44 3.57 -9.17
CA ASN A 318 4.00 3.37 -9.29
C ASN A 318 3.58 2.79 -10.65
N GLY A 319 4.52 2.65 -11.60
CA GLY A 319 4.23 2.02 -12.87
C GLY A 319 3.47 2.92 -13.83
N TRP A 320 3.91 4.18 -13.98
CA TRP A 320 3.26 5.17 -14.86
C TRP A 320 4.05 5.37 -16.17
N PRO A 321 3.91 4.50 -17.19
CA PRO A 321 4.73 4.56 -18.40
C PRO A 321 4.43 5.78 -19.27
N GLU A 322 3.16 6.21 -19.37
CA GLU A 322 2.77 7.39 -20.14
C GLU A 322 3.38 8.67 -19.54
N MET A 323 3.31 8.80 -18.20
CA MET A 323 3.94 9.91 -17.48
C MET A 323 5.47 9.87 -17.63
N THR A 324 6.08 8.68 -17.53
CA THR A 324 7.53 8.50 -17.73
C THR A 324 7.94 9.00 -19.11
N GLN A 325 7.25 8.55 -20.16
CA GLN A 325 7.52 8.99 -21.53
C GLN A 325 7.32 10.50 -21.70
N HIS A 326 6.28 11.06 -21.09
CA HIS A 326 6.03 12.50 -21.13
C HIS A 326 7.16 13.31 -20.48
N LEU A 327 7.65 12.90 -19.31
CA LEU A 327 8.77 13.55 -18.62
C LEU A 327 10.06 13.48 -19.45
N ILE A 328 10.34 12.34 -20.09
CA ILE A 328 11.49 12.19 -21.00
C ILE A 328 11.36 13.13 -22.20
N ASN A 329 10.18 13.19 -22.83
CA ASN A 329 9.92 14.06 -23.98
C ASN A 329 10.06 15.56 -23.65
N MET A 330 9.86 15.95 -22.39
CA MET A 330 10.11 17.31 -21.90
C MET A 330 11.59 17.63 -21.66
N GLY A 331 12.50 16.68 -21.88
CA GLY A 331 13.93 16.86 -21.73
C GLY A 331 14.47 16.53 -20.34
N ALA A 332 13.92 15.50 -19.68
CA ALA A 332 14.50 14.99 -18.44
C ALA A 332 15.98 14.63 -18.63
N PRO A 333 16.89 15.02 -17.70
CA PRO A 333 18.31 14.71 -17.84
C PRO A 333 18.57 13.20 -17.88
N HIS A 334 19.56 12.77 -18.67
CA HIS A 334 19.88 11.35 -18.84
C HIS A 334 20.25 10.65 -17.52
N GLU A 335 20.96 11.34 -16.61
CA GLU A 335 21.24 10.83 -15.26
C GLU A 335 19.96 10.58 -14.45
N THR A 336 18.97 11.47 -14.61
CA THR A 336 17.67 11.33 -13.97
C THR A 336 16.86 10.14 -14.51
N ILE A 337 16.93 9.89 -15.81
CA ILE A 337 16.32 8.71 -16.46
C ILE A 337 16.93 7.43 -15.88
N ARG A 338 18.26 7.40 -15.73
CA ARG A 338 18.98 6.27 -15.11
C ARG A 338 18.56 6.05 -13.66
N ASP A 339 18.50 7.11 -12.85
CA ASP A 339 18.11 7.05 -11.43
C ASP A 339 16.70 6.50 -11.17
N ALA A 340 15.81 6.56 -12.17
CA ALA A 340 14.46 6.04 -12.10
C ALA A 340 14.37 4.52 -12.37
N LEU A 341 15.39 3.94 -13.01
CA LEU A 341 15.41 2.53 -13.36
C LEU A 341 15.41 1.64 -12.11
N GLY A 342 16.21 1.97 -11.09
CA GLY A 342 16.30 1.20 -9.85
C GLY A 342 14.98 1.03 -9.10
N PRO A 343 14.27 2.12 -8.77
CA PRO A 343 12.93 2.04 -8.20
C PRO A 343 11.96 1.23 -9.06
N ALA A 344 11.91 1.47 -10.38
CA ALA A 344 11.04 0.71 -11.28
C ALA A 344 11.35 -0.79 -11.28
N CYS A 345 12.64 -1.15 -11.17
CA CYS A 345 13.04 -2.55 -11.13
C CYS A 345 12.70 -3.25 -9.81
N ARG A 346 12.87 -2.54 -8.70
CA ARG A 346 12.53 -3.03 -7.36
C ARG A 346 11.04 -3.35 -7.23
N ASP A 347 10.20 -2.49 -7.79
CA ASP A 347 8.75 -2.59 -7.67
C ASP A 347 8.11 -3.34 -8.86
N GLY A 348 8.94 -3.86 -9.79
CA GLY A 348 8.48 -4.76 -10.85
C GLY A 348 7.76 -4.09 -12.01
N GLN A 349 7.97 -2.79 -12.23
CA GLN A 349 7.23 -1.98 -13.18
C GLN A 349 7.74 -2.16 -14.61
N ILE A 350 7.46 -3.32 -15.21
CA ILE A 350 7.99 -3.75 -16.52
C ILE A 350 7.75 -2.71 -17.62
N SER A 351 6.54 -2.14 -17.70
CA SER A 351 6.21 -1.15 -18.73
C SER A 351 7.06 0.11 -18.63
N VAL A 352 7.32 0.59 -17.41
CA VAL A 352 8.19 1.74 -17.16
C VAL A 352 9.64 1.39 -17.47
N VAL A 353 10.10 0.20 -17.07
CA VAL A 353 11.46 -0.26 -17.37
C VAL A 353 11.70 -0.31 -18.89
N ARG A 354 10.73 -0.77 -19.68
CA ARG A 354 10.83 -0.73 -21.15
C ARG A 354 11.04 0.70 -21.66
N VAL A 355 10.18 1.63 -21.25
CA VAL A 355 10.29 3.05 -21.64
C VAL A 355 11.66 3.63 -21.26
N LEU A 356 12.13 3.39 -20.04
CA LEU A 356 13.44 3.89 -19.59
C LEU A 356 14.57 3.29 -20.43
N LEU A 357 14.60 1.95 -20.60
CA LEU A 357 15.65 1.26 -21.33
C LEU A 357 15.72 1.66 -22.80
N ASP A 358 14.59 1.99 -23.42
CA ASP A 358 14.54 2.45 -24.81
C ASP A 358 15.25 3.82 -25.00
N HIS A 359 15.49 4.56 -23.92
CA HIS A 359 16.20 5.85 -23.92
C HIS A 359 17.60 5.77 -23.27
N MET A 360 18.14 4.56 -23.07
CA MET A 360 19.46 4.35 -22.46
C MET A 360 20.36 3.50 -23.36
N GLU A 361 21.57 4.00 -23.66
CA GLU A 361 22.55 3.27 -24.50
C GLU A 361 23.28 2.15 -23.74
N SER A 362 23.50 2.32 -22.42
CA SER A 362 24.17 1.32 -21.58
C SER A 362 23.65 1.36 -20.14
N PRO A 363 22.56 0.62 -19.84
CA PRO A 363 21.88 0.69 -18.54
C PRO A 363 22.47 -0.25 -17.47
N TRP A 364 23.37 -1.17 -17.84
CA TRP A 364 23.81 -2.29 -16.98
C TRP A 364 25.15 -2.08 -16.27
N GLY A 365 25.63 -0.83 -16.18
CA GLY A 365 27.01 -0.52 -15.82
C GLY A 365 27.43 -0.80 -14.37
N ASN A 366 26.55 -0.64 -13.37
CA ASN A 366 26.97 -0.84 -11.96
C ASN A 366 25.86 -0.99 -10.90
N GLU A 367 24.61 -1.27 -11.29
CA GLU A 367 23.46 -1.12 -10.39
C GLU A 367 22.71 -2.44 -10.16
N ASP A 368 22.26 -2.65 -8.92
CA ASP A 368 21.67 -3.88 -8.36
C ASP A 368 20.27 -4.23 -8.90
N TYR A 369 19.94 -3.80 -10.12
CA TYR A 369 18.58 -3.80 -10.68
C TYR A 369 17.98 -5.19 -10.80
N MET A 370 18.76 -6.14 -11.32
CA MET A 370 18.32 -7.53 -11.47
C MET A 370 18.08 -8.19 -10.11
N ASN A 371 18.93 -7.92 -9.12
CA ASN A 371 18.75 -8.47 -7.79
C ASN A 371 17.56 -7.83 -7.07
N CYS A 372 17.32 -6.54 -7.27
CA CYS A 372 16.10 -5.88 -6.79
C CYS A 372 14.85 -6.54 -7.38
N ALA A 373 14.81 -6.75 -8.71
CA ALA A 373 13.70 -7.43 -9.38
C ALA A 373 13.52 -8.87 -8.89
N ALA A 374 14.61 -9.64 -8.78
CA ALA A 374 14.57 -11.03 -8.31
C ALA A 374 14.11 -11.15 -6.85
N ARG A 375 14.53 -10.23 -5.97
CA ARG A 375 14.07 -10.18 -4.57
C ARG A 375 12.59 -9.84 -4.46
N GLY A 376 12.08 -8.99 -5.35
CA GLY A 376 10.65 -8.70 -5.48
C GLY A 376 9.85 -9.84 -6.13
N GLY A 377 10.51 -10.86 -6.69
CA GLY A 377 9.86 -11.95 -7.41
C GLY A 377 9.39 -11.53 -8.81
N HIS A 378 9.94 -10.45 -9.38
CA HIS A 378 9.58 -9.92 -10.68
C HIS A 378 10.37 -10.63 -11.79
N TRP A 379 10.06 -11.89 -12.03
CA TRP A 379 10.84 -12.76 -12.91
C TRP A 379 10.74 -12.40 -14.39
N ASP A 380 9.57 -11.96 -14.85
CA ASP A 380 9.40 -11.44 -16.21
C ASP A 380 10.24 -10.18 -16.47
N LEU A 381 10.47 -9.40 -15.42
CA LEU A 381 11.39 -8.27 -15.49
C LEU A 381 12.84 -8.73 -15.58
N VAL A 382 13.24 -9.77 -14.83
CA VAL A 382 14.59 -10.36 -14.94
C VAL A 382 14.84 -10.89 -16.35
N ARG A 383 13.86 -11.56 -16.98
CA ARG A 383 13.93 -12.00 -18.39
C ARG A 383 14.18 -10.82 -19.32
N LEU A 384 13.34 -9.78 -19.21
CA LEU A 384 13.49 -8.56 -20.01
C LEU A 384 14.89 -7.94 -19.87
N MET A 385 15.45 -7.91 -18.66
CA MET A 385 16.81 -7.39 -18.45
C MET A 385 17.86 -8.22 -19.21
N VAL A 386 17.79 -9.55 -19.12
CA VAL A 386 18.72 -10.44 -19.84
C VAL A 386 18.58 -10.30 -21.36
N GLU A 387 17.35 -10.23 -21.87
CA GLU A 387 17.06 -9.95 -23.29
C GLU A 387 17.67 -8.62 -23.75
N ARG A 388 17.71 -7.63 -22.85
CA ARG A 388 18.30 -6.30 -23.08
C ARG A 388 19.80 -6.27 -22.78
N GLY A 389 20.46 -7.42 -22.61
CA GLY A 389 21.90 -7.55 -22.47
C GLY A 389 22.44 -7.48 -21.03
N ALA A 390 21.59 -7.53 -20.02
CA ALA A 390 22.05 -7.64 -18.63
C ALA A 390 22.68 -9.00 -18.37
N SER A 391 23.80 -9.02 -17.64
CA SER A 391 24.43 -10.28 -17.23
C SER A 391 23.68 -10.91 -16.06
N ILE A 392 23.18 -12.14 -16.22
CA ILE A 392 22.56 -12.91 -15.14
C ILE A 392 23.53 -13.27 -13.99
N ASN A 393 24.83 -13.15 -14.26
CA ASN A 393 25.91 -13.39 -13.30
C ASN A 393 26.45 -12.09 -12.68
N SER A 394 25.78 -10.95 -12.87
CA SER A 394 26.27 -9.64 -12.38
C SER A 394 26.37 -9.61 -10.85
N GLN A 395 27.52 -9.12 -10.34
CA GLN A 395 27.79 -8.97 -8.92
C GLN A 395 27.47 -7.54 -8.47
N TYR A 396 26.65 -7.37 -7.44
CA TYR A 396 26.59 -6.12 -6.71
C TYR A 396 27.60 -6.14 -5.56
N ARG A 397 28.66 -5.33 -5.68
CA ARG A 397 29.65 -5.14 -4.62
C ARG A 397 29.17 -4.04 -3.69
N GLY A 398 28.52 -4.41 -2.58
CA GLY A 398 28.19 -3.40 -1.56
C GLY A 398 27.10 -3.76 -0.56
N HIS A 399 26.27 -4.78 -0.81
CA HIS A 399 25.22 -5.17 0.13
C HIS A 399 25.64 -6.41 0.95
N PRO A 400 25.49 -6.42 2.28
CA PRO A 400 25.79 -7.59 3.13
C PRO A 400 24.87 -8.80 2.85
N MET A 401 23.81 -8.59 2.08
CA MET A 401 23.02 -9.67 1.50
C MET A 401 23.54 -9.89 0.08
N ASP A 402 24.50 -10.79 0.00
CA ASP A 402 25.07 -11.45 -1.18
C ASP A 402 24.01 -12.16 -2.07
N CYS A 403 22.94 -11.47 -2.43
CA CYS A 403 21.79 -12.04 -3.13
C CYS A 403 21.92 -11.81 -4.63
N CYS A 404 22.09 -12.89 -5.40
CA CYS A 404 21.84 -12.89 -6.84
C CYS A 404 20.46 -13.47 -7.18
N ALA A 405 20.04 -13.33 -8.44
CA ALA A 405 18.80 -13.92 -8.96
C ALA A 405 18.68 -15.42 -8.64
N LEU A 406 19.76 -16.20 -8.81
CA LEU A 406 19.79 -17.64 -8.49
C LEU A 406 19.57 -17.92 -6.99
N VAL A 407 20.24 -17.19 -6.11
CA VAL A 407 20.06 -17.31 -4.65
C VAL A 407 18.62 -16.95 -4.24
N ALA A 408 18.04 -15.93 -4.86
CA ALA A 408 16.65 -15.56 -4.63
C ALA A 408 15.69 -16.67 -5.06
N ALA A 409 15.83 -17.22 -6.28
CA ALA A 409 15.01 -18.33 -6.76
C ALA A 409 15.04 -19.53 -5.81
N VAL A 410 16.22 -19.86 -5.27
CA VAL A 410 16.39 -20.93 -4.27
C VAL A 410 15.73 -20.59 -2.94
N ALA A 411 15.91 -19.37 -2.42
CA ALA A 411 15.27 -18.93 -1.18
C ALA A 411 13.72 -18.90 -1.26
N PHE A 412 13.18 -18.80 -2.47
CA PHE A 412 11.75 -18.90 -2.78
C PHE A 412 11.32 -20.29 -3.25
N GLU A 413 12.22 -21.29 -3.26
CA GLU A 413 11.96 -22.68 -3.67
C GLU A 413 11.39 -22.83 -5.10
N ARG A 414 11.79 -21.93 -6.00
CA ARG A 414 11.31 -21.86 -7.39
C ARG A 414 12.19 -22.68 -8.32
N ALA A 415 11.99 -23.99 -8.32
CA ALA A 415 12.74 -24.93 -9.16
C ALA A 415 12.66 -24.62 -10.67
N ASP A 416 11.50 -24.13 -11.11
CA ASP A 416 11.26 -23.65 -12.48
C ASP A 416 12.22 -22.53 -12.85
N LEU A 417 12.36 -21.53 -11.98
CA LEU A 417 13.23 -20.37 -12.21
C LEU A 417 14.71 -20.71 -12.10
N VAL A 418 15.09 -21.64 -11.20
CA VAL A 418 16.47 -22.13 -11.13
C VAL A 418 16.88 -22.73 -12.46
N ARG A 419 16.08 -23.64 -13.03
CA ARG A 419 16.35 -24.24 -14.35
C ARG A 419 16.41 -23.19 -15.44
N GLU A 420 15.47 -22.25 -15.43
CA GLU A 420 15.43 -21.19 -16.42
C GLU A 420 16.65 -20.27 -16.35
N PHE A 421 17.06 -19.84 -15.15
CA PHE A 421 18.24 -19.01 -14.98
C PHE A 421 19.51 -19.72 -15.43
N VAL A 422 19.64 -21.02 -15.17
CA VAL A 422 20.74 -21.83 -15.72
C VAL A 422 20.70 -21.86 -17.24
N ALA A 423 19.51 -22.02 -17.85
CA ALA A 423 19.34 -21.94 -19.30
C ALA A 423 19.69 -20.56 -19.88
N LEU A 424 19.46 -19.48 -19.11
CA LEU A 424 19.89 -18.12 -19.42
C LEU A 424 21.38 -17.85 -19.12
N GLY A 425 22.14 -18.87 -18.68
CA GLY A 425 23.58 -18.82 -18.46
C GLY A 425 24.01 -18.51 -17.03
N ALA A 426 23.13 -18.68 -16.03
CA ALA A 426 23.50 -18.54 -14.62
C ALA A 426 24.47 -19.65 -14.20
N ARG A 427 25.59 -19.25 -13.58
CA ARG A 427 26.65 -20.16 -13.14
C ARG A 427 26.35 -20.79 -11.78
N VAL A 428 26.09 -22.08 -11.77
CA VAL A 428 25.86 -22.89 -10.56
C VAL A 428 27.15 -23.38 -9.91
N ASP A 429 28.26 -23.41 -10.65
CA ASP A 429 29.60 -23.75 -10.16
C ASP A 429 30.32 -22.57 -9.45
N GLY A 430 29.76 -21.37 -9.59
CA GLY A 430 30.37 -20.11 -9.16
C GLY A 430 30.13 -19.76 -7.69
N GLU A 431 30.55 -18.55 -7.32
CA GLU A 431 30.29 -17.94 -6.01
C GLU A 431 28.79 -17.91 -5.66
N PHE A 432 27.96 -17.62 -6.67
CA PHE A 432 26.51 -17.57 -6.52
C PHE A 432 25.87 -18.94 -6.32
N GLY A 433 26.38 -19.97 -7.00
CA GLY A 433 25.99 -21.35 -6.75
C GLY A 433 26.30 -21.78 -5.31
N ARG A 434 27.51 -21.51 -4.81
CA ARG A 434 27.86 -21.72 -3.39
C ARG A 434 26.90 -21.02 -2.43
N LYS A 435 26.58 -19.76 -2.70
CA LYS A 435 25.64 -18.98 -1.90
C LYS A 435 24.23 -19.58 -1.96
N ALA A 436 23.81 -20.09 -3.11
CA ALA A 436 22.52 -20.75 -3.29
C ALA A 436 22.47 -22.08 -2.53
N VAL A 437 23.53 -22.89 -2.61
CA VAL A 437 23.67 -24.13 -1.82
C VAL A 437 23.68 -23.84 -0.33
N LYS A 438 24.48 -22.87 0.13
CA LYS A 438 24.50 -22.45 1.54
C LYS A 438 23.12 -22.00 2.00
N ARG A 439 22.44 -21.17 1.22
CA ARG A 439 21.07 -20.72 1.51
C ARG A 439 20.12 -21.91 1.65
N ALA A 440 20.16 -22.86 0.72
CA ALA A 440 19.35 -24.05 0.77
C ALA A 440 19.65 -24.91 2.01
N ARG A 441 20.93 -25.08 2.41
CA ARG A 441 21.31 -25.78 3.65
C ARG A 441 20.82 -25.05 4.90
N ASP A 442 21.07 -23.75 5.01
CA ASP A 442 20.68 -22.91 6.16
C ASP A 442 19.15 -22.91 6.35
N ASP A 443 18.39 -22.93 5.25
CA ASP A 443 16.93 -22.96 5.26
C ASP A 443 16.34 -24.39 5.31
N GLY A 444 17.15 -25.43 5.14
CA GLY A 444 16.74 -26.85 5.15
C GLY A 444 15.96 -27.29 3.90
N LEU A 445 16.32 -26.76 2.72
CA LEU A 445 15.63 -26.92 1.44
C LEU A 445 16.19 -28.09 0.63
N GLU A 446 15.93 -29.32 1.05
CA GLU A 446 16.51 -30.54 0.44
C GLU A 446 16.21 -30.67 -1.06
N SER A 447 14.98 -30.35 -1.48
CA SER A 447 14.60 -30.39 -2.90
C SER A 447 15.36 -29.37 -3.75
N MET A 448 15.75 -28.24 -3.17
CA MET A 448 16.58 -27.25 -3.86
C MET A 448 18.05 -27.66 -3.90
N LEU A 449 18.55 -28.36 -2.87
CA LEU A 449 19.90 -28.93 -2.88
C LEU A 449 20.05 -29.96 -4.00
N MET A 450 19.13 -30.92 -4.06
CA MET A 450 19.12 -31.93 -5.13
C MET A 450 19.04 -31.29 -6.52
N LEU A 451 18.21 -30.24 -6.68
CA LEU A 451 18.12 -29.51 -7.95
C LEU A 451 19.42 -28.79 -8.30
N LEU A 452 20.06 -28.13 -7.34
CA LEU A 452 21.33 -27.43 -7.58
C LEU A 452 22.42 -28.44 -7.97
N GLU A 453 22.48 -29.59 -7.30
CA GLU A 453 23.38 -30.70 -7.65
C GLU A 453 23.13 -31.20 -9.08
N GLU A 454 21.86 -31.47 -9.45
CA GLU A 454 21.45 -31.85 -10.81
C GLU A 454 21.90 -30.83 -11.87
N MET A 455 21.90 -29.54 -11.52
CA MET A 455 22.30 -28.45 -12.41
C MET A 455 23.81 -28.16 -12.38
N GLY A 456 24.63 -29.00 -11.74
CA GLY A 456 26.09 -28.92 -11.75
C GLY A 456 26.71 -28.14 -10.59
N ALA A 457 26.03 -28.04 -9.44
CA ALA A 457 26.63 -27.56 -8.19
C ALA A 457 27.50 -28.62 -7.48
N GLU A 458 28.02 -29.62 -8.19
CA GLU A 458 28.78 -30.72 -7.59
C GLU A 458 30.10 -30.21 -6.97
N GLY A 459 30.40 -30.65 -5.74
CA GLY A 459 31.69 -30.39 -5.09
C GLY A 459 31.85 -29.04 -4.39
N ILE A 460 30.74 -28.34 -4.08
CA ILE A 460 30.71 -27.06 -3.34
C ILE A 460 29.82 -27.09 -2.09
#